data_AF-A0A1B6D236-F1
#
_entry.id   AF-A0A1B6D236-F1
#
_cell.length_a   1.000
_cell.length_b   1.000
_cell.length_c   1.000
_cell.angle_alpha   90.00
_cell.angle_beta   90.00
_cell.angle_gamma   90.00
#
_symmetry.space_group_name_H-M   'P 1'
#
loop_
_entity.id
_entity.type
_entity.pdbx_description
1 polymer ?
#
loop_
_entity_poly.entity_id
_entity_poly.type
_entity_poly.pdbx_seq_one_letter_code
_entity_poly.pdbx_strand_id
1 'polypeptide(L)'
;TSIIVETRLGSSYDDAGGGGPQSNMHVIPYLLHMALYVINTTRCGPRDEKALSSYLECTNMEKWLDSSYDSEGPLYWVTLSLCLHPLSRWMETRLGHLRRLIVLAHARHINPAGTSKMATDTTPKEYSVYKSVLVFFGLIDNIYRQYFKNISIASEEQWPTSLADYIRHNDEGLIKSSEGLMAFYNEELLPCTSFEEFCDVIGLLDKISNPQRYIADILLSLGSS
;
A
#
# COMPACT_ATOMS: atom_id res chain seq x y z
N THR A 1 -6.29 7.43 -10.73
CA THR A 1 -5.25 6.85 -9.85
C THR A 1 -4.29 7.94 -9.44
N SER A 2 -4.58 8.68 -8.35
CA SER A 2 -3.61 9.47 -7.54
C SER A 2 -4.23 10.50 -6.57
N ILE A 3 -5.56 10.56 -6.36
CA ILE A 3 -6.13 11.56 -5.42
C ILE A 3 -5.68 11.32 -3.96
N ILE A 4 -5.28 10.09 -3.61
CA ILE A 4 -4.87 9.75 -2.23
C ILE A 4 -3.40 10.11 -1.94
N VAL A 5 -2.55 10.31 -2.96
CA VAL A 5 -1.10 10.46 -2.75
C VAL A 5 -0.57 11.83 -3.16
N GLU A 6 -1.26 12.55 -4.03
CA GLU A 6 -0.86 13.89 -4.45
C GLU A 6 -1.29 14.98 -3.46
N THR A 7 -2.15 14.62 -2.51
CA THR A 7 -2.63 15.50 -1.47
C THR A 7 -1.76 15.33 -0.23
N ARG A 8 -1.03 16.38 0.15
CA ARG A 8 -0.55 16.57 1.53
C ARG A 8 -1.72 16.20 2.45
N LEU A 9 -1.60 15.12 3.22
CA LEU A 9 -2.62 14.56 4.12
C LEU A 9 -3.02 15.51 5.29
N GLY A 10 -2.92 16.82 5.11
CA GLY A 10 -3.36 17.85 6.05
C GLY A 10 -3.86 19.15 5.43
N SER A 11 -4.02 19.29 4.10
CA SER A 11 -4.43 20.58 3.51
C SER A 11 -5.52 20.54 2.41
N SER A 12 -6.27 19.46 2.24
CA SER A 12 -7.39 19.44 1.26
C SER A 12 -8.68 18.86 1.83
N TYR A 13 -9.00 19.27 3.06
CA TYR A 13 -10.33 19.00 3.60
C TYR A 13 -11.40 19.97 3.06
N ASP A 14 -11.04 21.18 2.62
CA ASP A 14 -12.03 22.20 2.23
C ASP A 14 -12.31 22.29 0.71
N ASP A 15 -11.41 21.87 -0.17
CA ASP A 15 -11.53 22.19 -1.61
C ASP A 15 -12.02 21.02 -2.50
N ALA A 16 -12.13 19.80 -1.96
CA ALA A 16 -12.47 18.61 -2.74
C ALA A 16 -13.97 18.26 -2.77
N GLY A 17 -14.82 18.97 -2.01
CA GLY A 17 -16.25 18.64 -1.87
C GLY A 17 -16.52 17.20 -1.40
N GLY A 18 -15.50 16.53 -0.83
CA GLY A 18 -15.55 15.14 -0.41
C GLY A 18 -16.24 14.95 0.93
N GLY A 19 -16.66 13.72 1.21
CA GLY A 19 -17.18 13.34 2.54
C GLY A 19 -16.11 13.47 3.63
N GLY A 20 -16.55 13.60 4.88
CA GLY A 20 -15.65 13.62 6.04
C GLY A 20 -14.78 12.35 6.13
N PRO A 21 -13.66 12.36 6.89
CA PRO A 21 -12.72 11.24 6.95
C PRO A 21 -13.36 9.87 7.23
N GLN A 22 -14.35 9.85 8.12
CA GLN A 22 -15.14 8.65 8.41
C GLN A 22 -15.91 8.13 7.18
N SER A 23 -16.58 9.03 6.46
CA SER A 23 -17.30 8.68 5.23
C SER A 23 -16.36 8.09 4.18
N ASN A 24 -15.12 8.55 4.10
CA ASN A 24 -14.13 8.01 3.16
C ASN A 24 -13.74 6.57 3.52
N MET A 25 -13.60 6.25 4.81
CA MET A 25 -13.31 4.87 5.24
C MET A 25 -14.47 3.92 4.94
N HIS A 26 -15.72 4.37 5.13
CA HIS A 26 -16.92 3.58 4.79
C HIS A 26 -17.03 3.28 3.29
N VAL A 27 -16.41 4.09 2.43
CA VAL A 27 -16.45 3.91 0.97
C VAL A 27 -15.49 2.81 0.49
N ILE A 28 -14.43 2.49 1.26
CA ILE A 28 -13.39 1.54 0.87
C ILE A 28 -13.93 0.15 0.47
N PRO A 29 -14.81 -0.51 1.27
CA PRO A 29 -15.35 -1.82 0.90
C PRO A 29 -16.07 -1.80 -0.45
N TYR A 30 -16.80 -0.73 -0.75
CA TYR A 30 -17.55 -0.62 -2.01
C TYR A 30 -16.62 -0.36 -3.20
N LEU A 31 -15.57 0.45 -3.05
CA LEU A 31 -14.55 0.62 -4.09
C LEU A 31 -13.84 -0.69 -4.39
N LEU A 32 -13.53 -1.47 -3.35
CA LEU A 32 -12.94 -2.79 -3.47
C LEU A 32 -13.89 -3.75 -4.20
N HIS A 33 -15.17 -3.77 -3.83
CA HIS A 33 -16.19 -4.56 -4.52
C HIS A 33 -16.34 -4.17 -6.00
N MET A 34 -16.25 -2.88 -6.33
CA MET A 34 -16.27 -2.41 -7.73
C MET A 34 -15.03 -2.87 -8.51
N ALA A 35 -13.84 -2.80 -7.93
CA ALA A 35 -12.62 -3.32 -8.55
C ALA A 35 -12.72 -4.83 -8.80
N LEU A 36 -13.21 -5.58 -7.81
CA LEU A 36 -13.43 -7.02 -7.91
C LEU A 36 -14.48 -7.38 -8.96
N TYR A 37 -15.55 -6.59 -9.09
CA TYR A 37 -16.53 -6.77 -10.14
C TYR A 37 -15.87 -6.70 -11.53
N VAL A 38 -15.01 -5.71 -11.77
CA VAL A 38 -14.27 -5.60 -13.03
C VAL A 38 -13.33 -6.79 -13.22
N ILE A 39 -12.57 -7.18 -12.19
CA ILE A 39 -11.64 -8.32 -12.26
C ILE A 39 -12.38 -9.62 -12.61
N ASN A 40 -13.50 -9.89 -11.94
CA ASN A 40 -14.27 -11.11 -12.11
C ASN A 40 -15.02 -11.15 -13.46
N THR A 41 -15.60 -10.03 -13.89
CA THR A 41 -16.36 -9.98 -15.15
C THR A 41 -15.47 -9.97 -16.39
N THR A 42 -14.32 -9.29 -16.34
CA THR A 42 -13.34 -9.27 -17.44
C THR A 42 -12.40 -10.48 -17.42
N ARG A 43 -12.41 -11.25 -16.32
CA ARG A 43 -11.55 -12.42 -16.10
C ARG A 43 -10.06 -12.10 -16.21
N CYS A 44 -9.67 -10.88 -15.80
CA CYS A 44 -8.28 -10.44 -15.88
C CYS A 44 -7.39 -10.89 -14.72
N GLY A 45 -7.98 -11.42 -13.63
CA GLY A 45 -7.27 -11.84 -12.42
C GLY A 45 -5.96 -12.61 -12.67
N PRO A 46 -5.94 -13.71 -13.43
CA PRO A 46 -4.72 -14.48 -13.68
C PRO A 46 -3.61 -13.70 -14.40
N ARG A 47 -3.98 -12.80 -15.32
CA ARG A 47 -3.01 -11.96 -16.03
C ARG A 47 -2.41 -10.93 -15.07
N ASP A 48 -3.26 -10.27 -14.28
CA ASP A 48 -2.86 -9.21 -13.38
C ASP A 48 -2.05 -9.76 -12.20
N GLU A 49 -2.37 -10.97 -11.73
CA GLU A 49 -1.59 -11.72 -10.73
C GLU A 49 -0.18 -12.04 -11.22
N LYS A 50 -0.05 -12.50 -12.47
CA LYS A 50 1.26 -12.73 -13.09
C LYS A 50 2.07 -11.44 -13.19
N ALA A 51 1.42 -10.32 -13.52
CA ALA A 51 2.06 -9.01 -13.59
C ALA A 51 2.51 -8.52 -12.20
N LEU A 52 1.65 -8.64 -11.19
CA LEU A 52 1.95 -8.31 -9.79
C LEU A 52 3.12 -9.16 -9.24
N SER A 53 3.12 -10.46 -9.51
CA SER A 53 4.24 -11.35 -9.16
C SER A 53 5.55 -10.92 -9.85
N SER A 54 5.50 -10.63 -11.15
CA SER A 54 6.67 -10.15 -11.90
C SER A 54 7.21 -8.81 -11.35
N TYR A 55 6.31 -7.92 -10.93
CA TYR A 55 6.66 -6.67 -10.26
C TYR A 55 7.36 -6.92 -8.91
N LEU A 56 6.85 -7.84 -8.09
CA LEU A 56 7.45 -8.17 -6.78
C LEU A 56 8.80 -8.89 -6.90
N GLU A 57 8.97 -9.74 -7.91
CA GLU A 57 10.19 -10.51 -8.17
C GLU A 57 11.28 -9.71 -8.88
N CYS A 58 10.94 -8.56 -9.47
CA CYS A 58 11.91 -7.75 -10.20
C CYS A 58 13.01 -7.20 -9.26
N THR A 59 14.27 -7.54 -9.54
CA THR A 59 15.44 -7.09 -8.77
C THR A 59 16.23 -5.95 -9.44
N ASN A 60 15.83 -5.53 -10.65
CA ASN A 60 16.49 -4.44 -11.37
C ASN A 60 16.11 -3.09 -10.76
N MET A 61 17.06 -2.43 -10.10
CA MET A 61 16.83 -1.18 -9.36
C MET A 61 16.46 0.03 -10.24
N GLU A 62 16.93 0.09 -11.48
CA GLU A 62 16.51 1.13 -12.43
C GLU A 62 15.00 1.04 -12.67
N LYS A 63 14.47 -0.17 -12.86
CA LYS A 63 13.03 -0.39 -12.98
C LYS A 63 12.26 -0.03 -11.70
N TRP A 64 12.88 -0.12 -10.52
CA TRP A 64 12.24 0.35 -9.28
C TRP A 64 12.05 1.86 -9.31
N LEU A 65 13.09 2.59 -9.74
CA LEU A 65 13.06 4.05 -9.87
C LEU A 65 12.06 4.49 -10.95
N ASP A 66 12.11 3.89 -12.13
CA ASP A 66 11.21 4.24 -13.24
C ASP A 66 9.74 4.03 -12.84
N SER A 67 9.42 2.87 -12.25
CA SER A 67 8.05 2.56 -11.80
C SER A 67 7.51 3.51 -10.74
N SER A 68 8.37 4.31 -10.09
CA SER A 68 7.94 5.30 -9.11
C SER A 68 7.16 6.45 -9.73
N TYR A 69 7.25 6.65 -11.05
CA TYR A 69 6.54 7.70 -11.80
C TYR A 69 5.41 7.15 -12.68
N ASP A 70 5.31 5.83 -12.81
CA ASP A 70 4.29 5.19 -13.62
C ASP A 70 2.90 5.22 -12.97
N SER A 71 1.87 5.19 -13.82
CA SER A 71 0.48 5.03 -13.38
C SER A 71 0.22 3.66 -12.76
N GLU A 72 0.85 2.60 -13.29
CA GLU A 72 0.95 1.26 -12.71
C GLU A 72 2.22 1.12 -11.85
N GLY A 73 2.46 2.10 -10.98
CA GLY A 73 3.59 2.13 -10.06
C GLY A 73 3.33 1.42 -8.72
N PRO A 74 4.26 1.53 -7.76
CA PRO A 74 4.15 0.88 -6.45
C PRO A 74 2.83 1.08 -5.69
N LEU A 75 2.23 2.27 -5.78
CA LEU A 75 0.94 2.59 -5.15
C LEU A 75 -0.22 1.80 -5.77
N TYR A 76 -0.19 1.63 -7.09
CA TYR A 76 -1.17 0.82 -7.81
C TYR A 76 -1.04 -0.65 -7.42
N TRP A 77 0.17 -1.21 -7.49
CA TRP A 77 0.40 -2.63 -7.21
C TRP A 77 0.08 -3.02 -5.77
N VAL A 78 0.44 -2.20 -4.77
CA VAL A 78 0.09 -2.48 -3.37
C VAL A 78 -1.43 -2.40 -3.14
N THR A 79 -2.14 -1.51 -3.84
CA THR A 79 -3.61 -1.44 -3.78
C THR A 79 -4.24 -2.65 -4.44
N LEU A 80 -3.76 -3.02 -5.63
CA LEU A 80 -4.27 -4.16 -6.39
C LEU A 80 -4.08 -5.48 -5.62
N SER A 81 -3.03 -5.58 -4.79
CA SER A 81 -2.82 -6.74 -3.93
C SER A 81 -4.05 -7.06 -3.09
N LEU A 82 -4.80 -6.06 -2.57
CA LEU A 82 -6.04 -6.30 -1.82
C LEU A 82 -7.06 -7.14 -2.60
N CYS A 83 -7.07 -6.99 -3.93
CA CYS A 83 -8.00 -7.68 -4.81
C CYS A 83 -7.52 -9.09 -5.20
N LEU A 84 -6.21 -9.32 -5.21
CA LEU A 84 -5.61 -10.51 -5.84
C LEU A 84 -4.90 -11.45 -4.85
N HIS A 85 -4.29 -10.90 -3.81
CA HIS A 85 -3.57 -11.67 -2.80
C HIS A 85 -4.46 -11.88 -1.56
N PRO A 86 -4.70 -13.13 -1.12
CA PRO A 86 -5.25 -13.38 0.21
C PRO A 86 -4.26 -12.99 1.32
N LEU A 87 -4.73 -12.95 2.57
CA LEU A 87 -3.90 -12.59 3.72
C LEU A 87 -2.60 -13.41 3.80
N SER A 88 -2.63 -14.72 3.52
CA SER A 88 -1.43 -15.56 3.50
C SER A 88 -0.37 -15.02 2.54
N ARG A 89 -0.77 -14.73 1.31
CA ARG A 89 0.10 -14.19 0.26
C ARG A 89 0.55 -12.77 0.57
N TRP A 90 -0.31 -11.94 1.14
CA TRP A 90 0.07 -10.61 1.62
C TRP A 90 1.21 -10.69 2.64
N MET A 91 1.12 -11.59 3.63
CA MET A 91 2.16 -11.71 4.65
C MET A 91 3.54 -12.07 4.09
N GLU A 92 3.60 -12.81 2.98
CA GLU A 92 4.84 -13.13 2.25
C GLU A 92 5.37 -11.94 1.44
N THR A 93 4.46 -11.19 0.81
CA THR A 93 4.79 -10.18 -0.21
C THR A 93 4.88 -8.75 0.32
N ARG A 94 4.32 -8.46 1.51
CA ARG A 94 4.17 -7.10 2.06
C ARG A 94 5.49 -6.34 2.19
N LEU A 95 6.59 -7.01 2.52
CA LEU A 95 7.91 -6.36 2.56
C LEU A 95 8.41 -5.94 1.17
N GLY A 96 8.07 -6.69 0.12
CA GLY A 96 8.37 -6.30 -1.25
C GLY A 96 7.70 -4.98 -1.61
N HIS A 97 6.41 -4.85 -1.30
CA HIS A 97 5.67 -3.60 -1.46
C HIS A 97 6.24 -2.45 -0.62
N LEU A 98 6.56 -2.69 0.65
CA LEU A 98 7.12 -1.68 1.55
C LEU A 98 8.41 -1.07 0.98
N ARG A 99 9.35 -1.91 0.53
CA ARG A 99 10.62 -1.44 -0.05
C ARG A 99 10.37 -0.58 -1.29
N ARG A 100 9.47 -1.00 -2.17
CA ARG A 100 9.11 -0.26 -3.38
C ARG A 100 8.47 1.09 -3.09
N LEU A 101 7.64 1.17 -2.05
CA LEU A 101 7.04 2.43 -1.59
C LEU A 101 8.07 3.39 -0.99
N ILE A 102 9.04 2.87 -0.22
CA ILE A 102 10.16 3.67 0.30
C ILE A 102 10.97 4.28 -0.85
N VAL A 103 11.27 3.48 -1.88
CA VAL A 103 11.96 3.97 -3.09
C VAL A 103 11.11 5.01 -3.81
N LEU A 104 9.80 4.80 -3.96
CA LEU A 104 8.90 5.78 -4.57
C LEU A 104 8.91 7.12 -3.85
N ALA A 105 8.76 7.13 -2.52
CA ALA A 105 8.76 8.37 -1.75
C ALA A 105 10.10 9.09 -1.85
N HIS A 106 11.19 8.33 -1.78
CA HIS A 106 12.53 8.90 -1.92
C HIS A 106 12.74 9.52 -3.31
N ALA A 107 12.47 8.75 -4.37
CA ALA A 107 12.63 9.17 -5.76
C ALA A 107 11.83 10.45 -6.05
N ARG A 108 10.55 10.48 -5.67
CA ARG A 108 9.69 11.65 -5.88
C ARG A 108 10.09 12.87 -5.06
N HIS A 109 10.73 12.66 -3.91
CA HIS A 109 11.25 13.77 -3.10
C HIS A 109 12.51 14.39 -3.72
N ILE A 110 13.46 13.55 -4.17
CA ILE A 110 14.72 14.04 -4.77
C ILE A 110 14.51 14.56 -6.20
N ASN A 111 13.52 14.05 -6.91
CA ASN A 111 13.21 14.44 -8.29
C ASN A 111 11.69 14.53 -8.53
N PRO A 112 11.05 15.61 -8.05
CA PRO A 112 9.60 15.78 -8.20
C PRO A 112 9.11 15.85 -9.65
N ALA A 113 9.99 16.26 -10.58
CA ALA A 113 9.66 16.45 -12.00
C ALA A 113 9.75 15.15 -12.83
N GLY A 114 10.22 14.04 -12.27
CA GLY A 114 10.28 12.74 -12.95
C GLY A 114 11.26 12.68 -14.13
N THR A 115 12.23 13.58 -14.21
CA THR A 115 13.20 13.58 -15.32
C THR A 115 14.24 12.47 -15.12
N SER A 116 14.42 11.58 -16.11
CA SER A 116 15.14 10.28 -15.97
C SER A 116 16.67 10.37 -15.73
N LYS A 117 17.22 11.52 -15.32
CA LYS A 117 18.64 11.61 -14.99
C LYS A 117 18.87 11.14 -13.55
N MET A 118 19.35 9.90 -13.45
CA MET A 118 19.82 9.22 -12.25
C MET A 118 20.90 10.03 -11.51
N ALA A 119 20.49 11.01 -10.70
CA ALA A 119 21.31 11.49 -9.60
C ALA A 119 20.83 10.75 -8.34
N THR A 120 21.44 9.58 -8.12
CA THR A 120 21.23 8.64 -7.02
C THR A 120 21.75 9.21 -5.72
N ASP A 121 21.14 10.29 -5.23
CA ASP A 121 21.24 10.60 -3.81
C ASP A 121 20.63 9.42 -3.05
N THR A 122 21.46 8.59 -2.44
CA THR A 122 21.03 7.43 -1.64
C THR A 122 21.00 7.77 -0.16
N THR A 123 21.19 9.05 0.20
CA THR A 123 21.18 9.51 1.58
C THR A 123 19.75 9.48 2.11
N PRO A 124 19.46 8.70 3.17
CA PRO A 124 18.15 8.71 3.81
C PRO A 124 17.70 10.12 4.17
N LYS A 125 16.42 10.39 3.98
CA LYS A 125 15.81 11.66 4.37
C LYS A 125 15.09 11.55 5.71
N GLU A 126 14.62 12.69 6.20
CA GLU A 126 13.76 12.75 7.38
C GLU A 126 12.52 11.88 7.23
N TYR A 127 12.02 11.33 8.34
CA TYR A 127 10.83 10.46 8.35
C TYR A 127 9.62 11.08 7.64
N SER A 128 9.45 12.40 7.75
CA SER A 128 8.37 13.16 7.11
C SER A 128 8.30 12.99 5.59
N VAL A 129 9.42 12.67 4.93
CA VAL A 129 9.47 12.36 3.48
C VAL A 129 8.77 11.05 3.16
N TYR A 130 8.87 10.06 4.05
CA TYR A 130 8.32 8.71 3.86
C TYR A 130 6.95 8.54 4.52
N LYS A 131 6.59 9.41 5.47
CA LYS A 131 5.40 9.25 6.33
C LYS A 131 4.13 8.98 5.54
N SER A 132 3.84 9.72 4.47
CA SER A 132 2.60 9.54 3.71
C SER A 132 2.49 8.15 3.07
N VAL A 133 3.56 7.63 2.46
CA VAL A 133 3.56 6.30 1.84
C VAL A 133 3.57 5.18 2.88
N LEU A 134 4.20 5.40 4.04
CA LEU A 134 4.19 4.44 5.15
C LEU A 134 2.80 4.35 5.78
N VAL A 135 2.14 5.48 6.03
CA VAL A 135 0.75 5.52 6.50
C VAL A 135 -0.18 4.84 5.49
N PHE A 136 0.02 5.06 4.18
CA PHE A 136 -0.73 4.35 3.14
C PHE A 136 -0.51 2.83 3.19
N PHE A 137 0.74 2.37 3.32
CA PHE A 137 1.05 0.96 3.51
C PHE A 137 0.38 0.39 4.77
N GLY A 138 0.44 1.11 5.89
CA GLY A 138 -0.17 0.72 7.15
C GLY A 138 -1.69 0.59 7.06
N LEU A 139 -2.36 1.45 6.29
CA LEU A 139 -3.79 1.30 5.97
C LEU A 139 -4.07 0.03 5.19
N ILE A 140 -3.27 -0.28 4.16
CA ILE A 140 -3.41 -1.54 3.40
C ILE A 140 -3.21 -2.75 4.31
N ASP A 141 -2.14 -2.79 5.12
CA ASP A 141 -1.88 -3.90 6.06
C ASP A 141 -3.03 -4.05 7.07
N ASN A 142 -3.60 -2.94 7.55
CA ASN A 142 -4.71 -2.98 8.50
C ASN A 142 -6.05 -3.36 7.85
N ILE A 143 -6.27 -3.07 6.56
CA ILE A 143 -7.44 -3.60 5.82
C ILE A 143 -7.42 -5.14 5.82
N TYR A 144 -6.25 -5.76 5.57
CA TYR A 144 -6.13 -7.22 5.67
C TYR A 144 -6.52 -7.76 7.05
N ARG A 145 -6.17 -7.05 8.12
CA ARG A 145 -6.49 -7.46 9.51
C ARG A 145 -7.93 -7.20 9.91
N GLN A 146 -8.50 -6.08 9.48
CA GLN A 146 -9.83 -5.63 9.92
C GLN A 146 -10.95 -6.18 9.04
N TYR A 147 -10.77 -6.17 7.71
CA TYR A 147 -11.84 -6.45 6.75
C TYR A 147 -11.87 -7.95 6.43
N PHE A 148 -10.71 -8.58 6.32
CA PHE A 148 -10.59 -9.93 5.73
C PHE A 148 -10.45 -11.07 6.76
N LYS A 149 -10.47 -10.76 8.06
CA LYS A 149 -10.24 -11.72 9.16
C LYS A 149 -11.10 -13.00 9.14
N ASN A 150 -12.26 -12.96 8.52
CA ASN A 150 -13.24 -14.06 8.52
C ASN A 150 -13.39 -14.73 7.14
N ILE A 151 -12.52 -14.41 6.18
CA ILE A 151 -12.60 -14.98 4.83
C ILE A 151 -11.75 -16.26 4.80
N SER A 152 -12.41 -17.38 4.48
CA SER A 152 -11.74 -18.66 4.23
C SER A 152 -11.80 -18.98 2.75
N ILE A 153 -10.67 -19.38 2.17
CA ILE A 153 -10.53 -19.78 0.77
C ILE A 153 -9.94 -21.18 0.68
N ALA A 154 -10.32 -21.95 -0.35
CA ALA A 154 -9.72 -23.27 -0.60
C ALA A 154 -8.45 -23.18 -1.46
N SER A 155 -8.33 -22.15 -2.28
CA SER A 155 -7.13 -21.82 -3.06
C SER A 155 -7.01 -20.31 -3.27
N GLU A 156 -5.78 -19.82 -3.51
CA GLU A 156 -5.53 -18.38 -3.73
C GLU A 156 -6.29 -17.83 -4.94
N GLU A 157 -6.48 -18.64 -5.98
CA GLU A 157 -7.23 -18.27 -7.19
C GLU A 157 -8.70 -17.90 -6.93
N GLN A 158 -9.27 -18.39 -5.82
CA GLN A 158 -10.65 -18.08 -5.42
C GLN A 158 -10.76 -16.73 -4.70
N TRP A 159 -9.64 -16.10 -4.36
CA TRP A 159 -9.62 -14.89 -3.54
C TRP A 159 -10.51 -13.77 -4.11
N PRO A 160 -10.40 -13.35 -5.40
CA PRO A 160 -11.20 -12.24 -5.90
C PRO A 160 -12.71 -12.50 -5.85
N THR A 161 -13.15 -13.72 -6.15
CA THR A 161 -14.57 -14.10 -6.08
C THR A 161 -15.05 -14.18 -4.63
N SER A 162 -14.28 -14.84 -3.76
CA SER A 162 -14.64 -15.04 -2.35
C SER A 162 -14.71 -13.72 -1.58
N LEU A 163 -13.79 -12.80 -1.88
CA LEU A 163 -13.79 -11.46 -1.30
C LEU A 163 -14.98 -10.63 -1.78
N ALA A 164 -15.34 -10.70 -3.06
CA ALA A 164 -16.52 -10.00 -3.59
C ALA A 164 -17.81 -10.50 -2.91
N ASP A 165 -17.97 -11.82 -2.80
CA ASP A 165 -19.10 -12.43 -2.12
C ASP A 165 -19.11 -12.07 -0.63
N TYR A 166 -17.97 -12.07 0.04
CA TYR A 166 -17.89 -11.64 1.43
C TYR A 166 -18.35 -10.20 1.61
N ILE A 167 -17.84 -9.25 0.79
CA ILE A 167 -18.22 -7.84 0.90
C ILE A 167 -19.72 -7.65 0.70
N ARG A 168 -20.32 -8.34 -0.27
CA ARG A 168 -21.75 -8.26 -0.57
C ARG A 168 -22.65 -8.68 0.61
N HIS A 169 -22.19 -9.59 1.45
CA HIS A 169 -23.00 -10.19 2.51
C HIS A 169 -22.63 -9.71 3.94
N ASN A 170 -21.59 -8.89 4.09
CA ASN A 170 -21.06 -8.47 5.40
C ASN A 170 -21.00 -6.95 5.57
N ASP A 171 -21.94 -6.21 4.98
CA ASP A 171 -21.98 -4.75 4.94
C ASP A 171 -21.86 -4.08 6.32
N GLU A 172 -22.74 -4.43 7.27
CA GLU A 172 -22.72 -3.89 8.64
C GLU A 172 -21.39 -4.17 9.36
N GLY A 173 -20.85 -5.38 9.16
CA GLY A 173 -19.55 -5.77 9.72
C GLY A 173 -18.40 -4.96 9.14
N LEU A 174 -18.45 -4.65 7.84
CA LEU A 174 -17.43 -3.86 7.14
C LEU A 174 -17.51 -2.37 7.50
N ILE A 175 -18.71 -1.82 7.73
CA ILE A 175 -18.87 -0.47 8.28
C ILE A 175 -18.21 -0.38 9.66
N LYS A 176 -18.49 -1.34 10.56
CA LYS A 176 -17.84 -1.39 11.87
C LYS A 176 -16.32 -1.57 11.78
N SER A 177 -15.83 -2.42 10.87
CA SER A 177 -14.39 -2.56 10.61
C SER A 177 -13.78 -1.26 10.05
N SER A 178 -14.54 -0.45 9.32
CA SER A 178 -14.10 0.86 8.81
C SER A 178 -13.89 1.87 9.94
N GLU A 179 -14.70 1.82 11.00
CA GLU A 179 -14.48 2.62 12.22
C GLU A 179 -13.18 2.22 12.91
N GLY A 180 -12.91 0.92 13.03
CA GLY A 180 -11.65 0.41 13.58
C GLY A 180 -10.43 0.77 12.73
N LEU A 181 -10.58 0.79 11.40
CA LEU A 181 -9.55 1.26 10.48
C LEU A 181 -9.26 2.75 10.67
N MET A 182 -10.31 3.57 10.86
CA MET A 182 -10.17 5.01 11.12
C MET A 182 -9.48 5.29 12.46
N ALA A 183 -9.85 4.55 13.51
CA ALA A 183 -9.20 4.66 14.82
C ALA A 183 -7.70 4.34 14.72
N PHE A 184 -7.34 3.20 14.12
CA PHE A 184 -5.94 2.82 13.88
C PHE A 184 -5.17 3.88 13.08
N TYR A 185 -5.79 4.47 12.06
CA TYR A 185 -5.18 5.54 11.28
C TYR A 185 -4.85 6.77 12.14
N ASN A 186 -5.80 7.26 12.94
CA ASN A 186 -5.64 8.47 13.73
C ASN A 186 -4.77 8.28 14.97
N GLU A 187 -4.92 7.15 15.65
CA GLU A 187 -4.37 6.92 16.99
C GLU A 187 -3.04 6.18 16.97
N GLU A 188 -2.76 5.42 15.90
CA GLU A 188 -1.55 4.58 15.81
C GLU A 188 -0.65 5.03 14.65
N LEU A 189 -1.18 5.16 13.42
CA LEU A 189 -0.35 5.47 12.24
C LEU A 189 0.09 6.95 12.15
N LEU A 190 -0.84 7.89 12.33
CA LEU A 190 -0.53 9.31 12.24
C LEU A 190 0.43 9.81 13.33
N PRO A 191 0.40 9.31 14.58
CA PRO A 191 1.32 9.74 15.63
C PRO A 191 2.77 9.32 15.41
N CYS A 192 3.04 8.29 14.60
CA CYS A 192 4.42 7.86 14.31
C CYS A 192 5.29 9.03 13.85
N THR A 193 6.50 9.10 14.43
CA THR A 193 7.52 10.12 14.18
C THR A 193 8.81 9.52 13.63
N SER A 194 8.94 8.19 13.66
CA SER A 194 10.09 7.45 13.12
C SER A 194 9.67 6.18 12.39
N PHE A 195 10.58 5.62 11.59
CA PHE A 195 10.36 4.34 10.92
C PHE A 195 10.33 3.16 11.90
N GLU A 196 11.03 3.27 13.03
CA GLU A 196 11.01 2.27 14.08
C GLU A 196 9.66 2.19 14.78
N GLU A 197 9.10 3.33 15.19
CA GLU A 197 7.74 3.41 15.76
C GLU A 197 6.71 2.86 14.77
N PHE A 198 6.84 3.22 13.49
CA PHE A 198 6.00 2.64 12.44
C PHE A 198 6.12 1.11 12.39
N CYS A 199 7.33 0.56 12.36
CA CYS A 199 7.55 -0.89 12.34
C CYS A 199 6.96 -1.61 13.56
N ASP A 200 6.99 -0.98 14.74
CA ASP A 200 6.34 -1.49 15.94
C ASP A 200 4.82 -1.57 15.76
N VAL A 201 4.19 -0.43 15.42
CA VAL A 201 2.74 -0.29 15.22
C VAL A 201 2.18 -1.30 14.22
N ILE A 202 2.86 -1.55 13.10
CA ILE A 202 2.37 -2.49 12.07
C ILE A 202 2.91 -3.92 12.22
N GLY A 203 3.65 -4.21 13.29
CA GLY A 203 4.17 -5.54 13.61
C GLY A 203 5.16 -6.07 12.56
N LEU A 204 6.23 -5.30 12.33
CA LEU A 204 7.35 -5.64 11.45
C LEU A 204 8.67 -5.86 12.18
N LEU A 205 8.76 -5.63 13.50
CA LEU A 205 10.02 -5.77 14.26
C LEU A 205 10.59 -7.20 14.24
N ASP A 206 9.74 -8.23 14.06
CA ASP A 206 10.17 -9.62 13.89
C ASP A 206 10.77 -9.89 12.50
N LYS A 207 10.41 -9.08 11.50
CA LYS A 207 10.86 -9.21 10.11
C LYS A 207 11.98 -8.25 9.73
N ILE A 208 12.07 -7.10 10.41
CA ILE A 208 13.06 -6.05 10.17
C ILE A 208 13.95 -5.96 11.42
N SER A 209 15.10 -6.64 11.37
CA SER A 209 16.01 -6.73 12.52
C SER A 209 16.70 -5.42 12.89
N ASN A 210 16.80 -4.46 11.97
CA ASN A 210 17.39 -3.14 12.21
C ASN A 210 16.56 -2.04 11.52
N PRO A 211 15.46 -1.58 12.12
CA PRO A 211 14.62 -0.53 11.55
C PRO A 211 15.39 0.77 11.26
N GLN A 212 16.37 1.12 12.10
CA GLN A 212 17.14 2.36 11.97
C GLN A 212 17.97 2.41 10.68
N ARG A 213 18.45 1.26 10.22
CA ARG A 213 19.21 1.17 8.95
C ARG A 213 18.38 0.75 7.75
N TYR A 214 17.15 0.26 7.95
CA TYR A 214 16.37 -0.35 6.89
C TYR A 214 16.20 0.53 5.63
N ILE A 215 15.85 1.81 5.81
CA ILE A 215 15.72 2.76 4.68
C ILE A 215 17.08 2.98 4.02
N ALA A 216 18.14 3.17 4.81
CA ALA A 216 19.50 3.36 4.29
C ALA A 216 19.97 2.16 3.46
N ASP A 217 19.76 0.95 3.95
CA ASP A 217 20.17 -0.28 3.27
C ASP A 217 19.42 -0.46 1.94
N ILE A 218 18.12 -0.12 1.90
CA ILE A 218 17.34 -0.09 0.65
C ILE A 218 17.94 0.92 -0.33
N LEU A 219 18.19 2.15 0.10
CA LEU A 219 18.68 3.20 -0.80
C LEU A 219 20.11 2.93 -1.29
N LEU A 220 20.99 2.40 -0.44
CA LEU A 220 22.35 1.99 -0.83
C LEU A 220 22.34 0.90 -1.90
N SER A 221 21.35 0.00 -1.85
CA SER A 221 21.17 -1.01 -2.90
C SER A 221 20.80 -0.41 -4.27
N LEU A 222 20.22 0.81 -4.32
CA LEU A 222 19.95 1.53 -5.57
C LEU A 222 21.21 2.16 -6.19
N GLY A 223 22.19 2.53 -5.38
CA GLY A 223 23.44 3.14 -5.85
C GLY A 223 24.51 2.13 -6.28
N SER A 224 24.26 0.83 -6.06
CA SER A 224 25.19 -0.27 -6.33
C SER A 224 24.90 -1.01 -7.64
N SER A 225 23.97 -0.51 -8.45
CA SER A 225 23.56 -1.06 -9.75
C SER A 225 24.38 -0.51 -10.91
#